data_AF-W2KBN0-F1
#
_entry.id   AF-W2KBN0-F1
#
_cell.length_a   1.000
_cell.length_b   1.000
_cell.length_c   1.000
_cell.angle_alpha   90.00
_cell.angle_beta   90.00
_cell.angle_gamma   90.00
#
_symmetry.space_group_name_H-M   'P 1'
#
loop_
_entity.id
_entity.type
_entity.pdbx_description
1 polymer ?
#
loop_
_entity_poly.entity_id
_entity_poly.type
_entity_poly.pdbx_seq_one_letter_code
_entity_poly.pdbx_strand_id
1 'polypeptide(L)'
;NASTTVDGLTVTGNTIVNSTNGIRIKTIIGLKGLVTNAVYTNNELSNVTHAITIHSDYNKTKGGYAGTPTSLVKITNITIDGLKGTAENLYDIFVNPDVVSNWDFKNLDVVVSSNGNCTGEPSNIQC
;
A
#
# COMPACT_ATOMS: atom_id res chain seq x y z
N ASN A 1 -9.81 17.03 18.69
CA ASN A 1 -9.72 16.25 17.43
C ASN A 1 -8.31 16.31 16.88
N ALA A 2 -7.46 15.37 17.26
CA ALA A 2 -6.13 15.24 16.67
C ALA A 2 -6.26 14.50 15.33
N SER A 3 -5.75 15.10 14.25
CA SER A 3 -5.56 14.46 12.96
C SER A 3 -4.06 14.23 12.80
N THR A 4 -3.65 13.00 12.50
CA THR A 4 -2.25 12.70 12.18
C THR A 4 -2.08 12.69 10.67
N THR A 5 -1.02 13.34 10.19
CA THR A 5 -0.75 13.50 8.77
C THR A 5 0.63 12.96 8.42
N VAL A 6 0.71 12.19 7.34
CA VAL A 6 1.94 11.91 6.60
C VAL A 6 1.78 12.59 5.24
N ASP A 7 2.68 13.52 4.94
CA ASP A 7 2.68 14.28 3.69
C ASP A 7 4.11 14.38 3.15
N GLY A 8 4.33 13.97 1.90
CA GLY A 8 5.60 14.13 1.21
C GLY A 8 6.66 13.05 1.53
N LEU A 9 6.25 11.86 1.97
CA LEU A 9 7.19 10.75 2.18
C LEU A 9 7.81 10.33 0.84
N THR A 10 9.13 10.26 0.77
CA THR A 10 9.85 9.70 -0.39
C THR A 10 10.67 8.48 0.03
N VAL A 11 10.51 7.37 -0.69
CA VAL A 11 11.23 6.12 -0.47
C VAL A 11 11.80 5.65 -1.81
N THR A 12 13.10 5.82 -2.02
CA THR A 12 13.72 5.61 -3.33
C THR A 12 14.97 4.73 -3.29
N GLY A 13 15.16 3.90 -4.32
CA GLY A 13 16.41 3.15 -4.53
C GLY A 13 16.72 2.08 -3.48
N ASN A 14 15.71 1.58 -2.77
CA ASN A 14 15.90 0.58 -1.71
C ASN A 14 15.82 -0.85 -2.27
N THR A 15 16.46 -1.79 -1.58
CA THR A 15 16.28 -3.23 -1.81
C THR A 15 15.59 -3.86 -0.61
N ILE A 16 14.46 -4.54 -0.83
CA ILE A 16 13.68 -5.23 0.20
C ILE A 16 13.81 -6.73 -0.05
N VAL A 17 14.39 -7.46 0.91
CA VAL A 17 14.76 -8.88 0.76
C VAL A 17 14.07 -9.76 1.79
N ASN A 18 13.69 -10.98 1.42
CA ASN A 18 13.19 -12.03 2.33
C ASN A 18 12.12 -11.52 3.30
N SER A 19 11.12 -10.81 2.77
CA SER A 19 10.18 -10.02 3.57
C SER A 19 8.74 -10.34 3.21
N THR A 20 7.84 -10.25 4.19
CA THR A 20 6.40 -10.44 3.90
C THR A 20 5.85 -9.35 2.99
N ASN A 21 6.30 -8.11 3.13
CA ASN A 21 5.76 -6.98 2.35
C ASN A 21 6.91 -6.20 1.72
N GLY A 22 6.71 -5.76 0.48
CA GLY A 22 7.52 -4.73 -0.16
C GLY A 22 7.07 -3.35 0.31
N ILE A 23 6.41 -2.60 -0.56
CA ILE A 23 5.81 -1.32 -0.20
C ILE A 23 4.56 -1.58 0.65
N ARG A 24 4.47 -0.95 1.83
CA ARG A 24 3.31 -1.11 2.72
C ARG A 24 2.79 0.21 3.29
N ILE A 25 1.49 0.44 3.11
CA ILE A 25 0.72 1.48 3.79
C ILE A 25 -0.37 0.82 4.63
N LYS A 26 -0.51 1.21 5.90
CA LYS A 26 -1.53 0.68 6.80
C LYS A 26 -2.13 1.77 7.68
N THR A 27 -3.46 1.85 7.73
CA THR A 27 -4.18 2.84 8.54
C THR A 27 -5.05 2.16 9.59
N ILE A 28 -5.15 2.78 10.76
CA ILE A 28 -5.82 2.19 11.92
C ILE A 28 -7.34 2.36 11.77
N ILE A 29 -8.09 1.29 12.01
CA ILE A 29 -9.56 1.27 12.00
C ILE A 29 -10.17 2.36 12.89
N GLY A 30 -11.26 2.98 12.44
CA GLY A 30 -12.00 4.01 13.19
C GLY A 30 -11.29 5.36 13.37
N LEU A 31 -10.00 5.47 13.03
CA LEU A 31 -9.26 6.73 13.14
C LEU A 31 -9.39 7.59 11.88
N LYS A 32 -9.24 8.91 12.07
CA LYS A 32 -9.16 9.91 11.00
C LYS A 32 -7.71 10.39 10.86
N GLY A 33 -7.34 10.79 9.65
CA GLY A 33 -6.01 11.30 9.34
C GLY A 33 -5.81 11.46 7.84
N LEU A 34 -4.57 11.69 7.44
CA LEU A 34 -4.18 11.84 6.05
C LEU A 34 -2.83 11.17 5.79
N VAL A 35 -2.76 10.37 4.74
CA VAL A 35 -1.54 9.91 4.09
C VAL A 35 -1.61 10.44 2.67
N THR A 36 -0.72 11.36 2.31
CA THR A 36 -0.72 11.96 0.97
C THR A 36 0.67 12.20 0.43
N ASN A 37 0.78 12.31 -0.89
CA ASN A 37 2.01 12.64 -1.60
C ASN A 37 3.17 11.70 -1.22
N ALA A 38 2.86 10.42 -0.99
CA ALA A 38 3.86 9.40 -0.71
C ALA A 38 4.36 8.84 -2.04
N VAL A 39 5.67 8.90 -2.25
CA VAL A 39 6.33 8.53 -3.51
C VAL A 39 7.33 7.41 -3.25
N TYR A 40 7.16 6.30 -3.96
CA TYR A 40 8.03 5.14 -3.92
C TYR A 40 8.64 4.94 -5.31
N THR A 41 9.93 5.19 -5.47
CA THR A 41 10.60 5.18 -6.78
C THR A 41 11.78 4.23 -6.85
N ASN A 42 11.91 3.45 -7.93
CA ASN A 42 13.09 2.64 -8.21
C ASN A 42 13.47 1.68 -7.06
N ASN A 43 12.48 1.12 -6.36
CA ASN A 43 12.72 0.13 -5.31
C ASN A 43 12.78 -1.28 -5.92
N GLU A 44 13.57 -2.16 -5.33
CA GLU A 44 13.79 -3.53 -5.80
C GLU A 44 13.37 -4.55 -4.74
N LEU A 45 12.68 -5.60 -5.16
CA LEU A 45 12.18 -6.69 -4.32
C LEU A 45 12.94 -7.98 -4.61
N SER A 46 13.27 -8.73 -3.57
CA SER A 46 13.82 -10.08 -3.72
C SER A 46 13.20 -11.02 -2.70
N ASN A 47 12.51 -12.05 -3.18
CA ASN A 47 11.87 -13.05 -2.34
C ASN A 47 10.89 -12.41 -1.33
N VAL A 48 9.90 -11.67 -1.85
CA VAL A 48 8.88 -10.98 -1.07
C VAL A 48 7.51 -11.65 -1.22
N THR A 49 6.67 -11.70 -0.17
CA THR A 49 5.33 -12.30 -0.32
C THR A 49 4.35 -11.37 -1.04
N HIS A 50 4.22 -10.11 -0.62
CA HIS A 50 3.34 -9.11 -1.25
C HIS A 50 4.14 -7.89 -1.70
N ALA A 51 4.18 -7.62 -3.01
CA ALA A 51 4.95 -6.51 -3.54
C ALA A 51 4.40 -5.15 -3.07
N ILE A 52 3.09 -4.98 -3.16
CA ILE A 52 2.37 -3.77 -2.75
C ILE A 52 1.23 -4.16 -1.80
N THR A 53 1.31 -3.67 -0.56
CA THR A 53 0.31 -3.90 0.48
C THR A 53 -0.31 -2.59 0.94
N ILE A 54 -1.61 -2.42 0.77
CA ILE A 54 -2.33 -1.22 1.26
C ILE A 54 -3.59 -1.64 1.99
N HIS A 55 -3.61 -1.39 3.30
CA HIS A 55 -4.69 -1.83 4.17
C HIS A 55 -5.26 -0.67 4.98
N SER A 56 -6.59 -0.59 5.04
CA SER A 56 -7.29 0.36 5.92
C SER A 56 -8.09 -0.34 7.02
N ASP A 57 -7.68 -1.56 7.36
CA ASP A 57 -8.29 -2.43 8.37
C ASP A 57 -7.32 -2.79 9.52
N TYR A 58 -6.23 -2.05 9.70
CA TYR A 58 -5.23 -2.38 10.71
C TYR A 58 -5.76 -2.14 12.13
N ASN A 59 -5.72 -3.16 12.98
CA ASN A 59 -6.05 -3.07 14.39
C ASN A 59 -4.77 -3.06 15.23
N LYS A 60 -4.48 -1.89 15.84
CA LYS A 60 -3.27 -1.69 16.64
C LYS A 60 -3.19 -2.62 17.85
N THR A 61 -4.31 -2.90 18.52
CA THR A 61 -4.35 -3.77 19.71
C THR A 61 -4.13 -5.24 19.35
N LYS A 62 -4.71 -5.70 18.24
CA LYS A 62 -4.47 -7.05 17.69
C LYS A 62 -3.06 -7.20 17.11
N GLY A 63 -2.46 -6.09 16.67
CA GLY A 63 -1.20 -6.09 15.94
C GLY A 63 -1.33 -6.57 14.48
N GLY A 64 -2.54 -6.59 13.92
CA GLY A 64 -2.81 -7.15 12.59
C GLY A 64 -4.12 -6.68 11.98
N TYR A 65 -4.48 -7.28 10.84
CA TYR A 65 -5.67 -6.92 10.06
C TYR A 65 -6.96 -7.41 10.71
N ALA A 66 -7.99 -6.55 10.70
CA ALA A 66 -9.30 -6.82 11.30
C ALA A 66 -10.25 -7.53 10.34
N GLY A 67 -9.96 -7.56 9.04
CA GLY A 67 -10.86 -8.07 8.00
C GLY A 67 -12.01 -7.12 7.67
N THR A 68 -11.99 -5.88 8.19
CA THR A 68 -13.00 -4.84 7.90
C THR A 68 -12.35 -3.47 7.74
N PRO A 69 -12.35 -2.89 6.52
CA PRO A 69 -11.56 -1.70 6.22
C PRO A 69 -12.31 -0.45 6.67
N THR A 70 -12.33 -0.21 7.98
CA THR A 70 -13.14 0.86 8.60
C THR A 70 -12.32 2.09 9.01
N SER A 71 -11.06 2.18 8.58
CA SER A 71 -10.31 3.42 8.77
C SER A 71 -10.96 4.58 8.01
N LEU A 72 -10.93 5.77 8.61
CA LEU A 72 -11.36 7.03 8.03
C LEU A 72 -10.15 7.92 7.66
N VAL A 73 -8.94 7.35 7.65
CA VAL A 73 -7.71 8.01 7.21
C VAL A 73 -7.72 8.07 5.68
N LYS A 74 -7.64 9.27 5.13
CA LYS A 74 -7.53 9.46 3.68
C LYS A 74 -6.16 8.98 3.19
N ILE A 75 -6.12 8.19 2.12
CA ILE A 75 -4.90 7.72 1.48
C ILE A 75 -4.94 8.21 0.02
N THR A 76 -4.34 9.36 -0.25
CA THR A 76 -4.48 10.06 -1.53
C THR A 76 -3.14 10.35 -2.16
N ASN A 77 -3.08 10.55 -3.48
CA ASN A 77 -1.86 10.98 -4.18
C ASN A 77 -0.65 10.07 -3.86
N ILE A 78 -0.81 8.77 -4.09
CA ILE A 78 0.24 7.77 -3.86
C ILE A 78 0.88 7.44 -5.20
N THR A 79 2.21 7.50 -5.29
CA THR A 79 2.95 7.13 -6.49
C THR A 79 3.85 5.95 -6.20
N ILE A 80 3.73 4.88 -6.99
CA ILE A 80 4.67 3.77 -7.03
C ILE A 80 5.18 3.68 -8.46
N ASP A 81 6.48 3.92 -8.65
CA ASP A 81 7.09 4.02 -9.98
C ASP A 81 8.42 3.24 -10.03
N GLY A 82 8.56 2.35 -11.00
CA GLY A 82 9.81 1.62 -11.21
C GLY A 82 10.06 0.55 -10.14
N LEU A 83 9.00 -0.02 -9.56
CA LEU A 83 9.13 -1.16 -8.65
C LEU A 83 9.47 -2.41 -9.46
N LYS A 84 10.57 -3.07 -9.13
CA LYS A 84 11.04 -4.26 -9.86
C LYS A 84 11.45 -5.41 -8.95
N GLY A 85 11.60 -6.61 -9.51
CA GLY A 85 12.20 -7.75 -8.80
C GLY A 85 11.25 -8.94 -8.68
N THR A 86 11.28 -9.66 -7.54
CA THR A 86 10.48 -10.88 -7.34
C THR A 86 9.56 -10.81 -6.13
N ALA A 87 8.30 -11.21 -6.33
CA ALA A 87 7.35 -11.41 -5.24
C ALA A 87 6.41 -12.61 -5.52
N GLU A 88 5.71 -13.10 -4.51
CA GLU A 88 4.66 -14.11 -4.72
C GLU A 88 3.40 -13.47 -5.31
N ASN A 89 2.92 -12.39 -4.69
CA ASN A 89 1.73 -11.65 -5.09
C ASN A 89 2.08 -10.19 -5.46
N LEU A 90 1.49 -9.68 -6.54
CA LEU A 90 1.65 -8.25 -6.88
C LEU A 90 0.94 -7.35 -5.88
N TYR A 91 -0.32 -7.67 -5.56
CA TYR A 91 -1.16 -6.85 -4.68
C TYR A 91 -1.70 -7.59 -3.46
N ASP A 92 -1.76 -6.87 -2.35
CA ASP A 92 -2.54 -7.17 -1.14
C ASP A 92 -3.23 -5.88 -0.69
N ILE A 93 -4.36 -5.57 -1.34
CA ILE A 93 -5.09 -4.31 -1.14
C ILE A 93 -6.47 -4.60 -0.56
N PHE A 94 -6.73 -4.05 0.63
CA PHE A 94 -8.03 -4.12 1.29
C PHE A 94 -8.32 -2.81 2.03
N VAL A 95 -9.05 -1.92 1.35
CA VAL A 95 -9.23 -0.54 1.78
C VAL A 95 -10.69 -0.09 1.74
N ASN A 96 -10.96 0.99 2.47
CA ASN A 96 -12.24 1.69 2.42
C ASN A 96 -12.30 2.51 1.12
N PRO A 97 -13.23 2.23 0.19
CA PRO A 97 -13.30 2.95 -1.08
C PRO A 97 -13.60 4.45 -0.89
N ASP A 98 -14.21 4.85 0.22
CA ASP A 98 -14.58 6.25 0.48
C ASP A 98 -13.38 7.15 0.85
N VAL A 99 -12.20 6.57 1.10
CA VAL A 99 -11.04 7.32 1.63
C VAL A 99 -9.80 7.24 0.74
N VAL A 100 -9.90 6.60 -0.43
CA VAL A 100 -8.76 6.42 -1.34
C VAL A 100 -9.00 7.10 -2.67
N SER A 101 -7.97 7.77 -3.21
CA SER A 101 -8.03 8.39 -4.53
C SER A 101 -6.64 8.74 -5.07
N ASN A 102 -6.55 8.97 -6.38
CA ASN A 102 -5.33 9.44 -7.05
C ASN A 102 -4.08 8.59 -6.76
N TRP A 103 -4.19 7.28 -6.95
CA TRP A 103 -3.01 6.41 -6.90
C TRP A 103 -2.46 6.27 -8.32
N ASP A 104 -1.14 6.36 -8.48
CA ASP A 104 -0.44 6.22 -9.75
C ASP A 104 0.62 5.12 -9.61
N PHE A 105 0.26 3.91 -10.02
CA PHE A 105 1.16 2.76 -10.06
C PHE A 105 1.60 2.54 -11.50
N LYS A 106 2.90 2.69 -11.76
CA LYS A 106 3.46 2.62 -13.11
C LYS A 106 4.84 2.00 -13.10
N ASN A 107 5.25 1.51 -14.28
CA ASN A 107 6.55 0.85 -14.47
C ASN A 107 6.78 -0.27 -13.43
N LEU A 108 5.75 -1.07 -13.16
CA LEU A 108 5.85 -2.24 -12.29
C LEU A 108 6.45 -3.41 -13.11
N ASP A 109 7.69 -3.76 -12.81
CA ASP A 109 8.43 -4.88 -13.42
C ASP A 109 8.75 -5.94 -12.35
N VAL A 110 7.70 -6.42 -11.69
CA VAL A 110 7.79 -7.43 -10.64
C VAL A 110 7.36 -8.77 -11.22
N VAL A 111 8.26 -9.74 -11.19
CA VAL A 111 7.93 -11.13 -11.51
C VAL A 111 7.14 -11.71 -10.34
N VAL A 112 5.88 -12.06 -10.61
CA VAL A 112 4.94 -12.57 -9.61
C VAL A 112 4.39 -13.95 -9.98
N SER A 113 4.00 -14.71 -8.97
CA SER A 113 3.28 -15.98 -9.16
C SER A 113 1.77 -15.77 -9.28
N SER A 114 1.26 -14.67 -8.73
CA SER A 114 -0.17 -14.31 -8.72
C SER A 114 -0.33 -12.78 -8.72
N ASN A 115 -1.44 -12.29 -9.27
CA ASN A 115 -1.75 -10.85 -9.18
C ASN A 115 -2.15 -10.44 -7.75
N GLY A 116 -2.58 -11.38 -6.92
CA GLY A 116 -3.04 -11.13 -5.56
C GLY A 116 -4.49 -10.67 -5.50
N ASN A 117 -4.83 -9.84 -4.50
CA ASN A 117 -6.20 -9.36 -4.28
C ASN A 117 -6.26 -7.85 -4.13
N CYS A 118 -7.32 -7.27 -4.68
CA CYS A 118 -7.65 -5.87 -4.49
C CYS A 118 -9.14 -5.73 -4.13
N THR A 119 -9.42 -4.89 -3.13
CA THR A 119 -10.77 -4.51 -2.77
C THR A 119 -10.77 -3.08 -2.24
N GLY A 120 -11.57 -2.23 -2.88
CA GLY A 120 -11.80 -0.85 -2.49
C GLY A 120 -10.79 0.16 -3.03
N GLU A 121 -9.81 -0.29 -3.82
CA GLU A 121 -8.84 0.54 -4.53
C GLU A 121 -9.51 1.57 -5.46
N PRO A 122 -8.81 2.68 -5.79
CA PRO A 122 -9.27 3.60 -6.84
C PRO A 122 -9.44 2.88 -8.18
N SER A 123 -10.47 3.25 -8.95
CA SER A 123 -10.87 2.58 -10.20
C SER A 123 -9.80 2.54 -11.30
N ASN A 124 -8.78 3.40 -11.21
CA ASN A 124 -7.68 3.44 -12.16
C ASN A 124 -6.56 2.42 -11.84
N ILE A 125 -6.62 1.75 -10.68
CA ILE A 125 -5.69 0.69 -10.31
C ILE A 125 -6.19 -0.61 -10.92
N GLN A 126 -5.42 -1.14 -11.86
CA GLN A 126 -5.71 -2.41 -12.50
C GLN A 126 -5.06 -3.54 -11.69
N CYS A 127 -5.91 -4.19 -10.93
CA CYS A 127 -5.74 -5.56 -10.51
C CYS A 127 -6.57 -6.47 -11.45
#